data_AF-A0A1M6XA84-F1
#
_entry.id   AF-A0A1M6XA84-F1
#
_cell.length_a   1.000
_cell.length_b   1.000
_cell.length_c   1.000
_cell.angle_alpha   90.00
_cell.angle_beta   90.00
_cell.angle_gamma   90.00
#
_symmetry.space_group_name_H-M   'P 1'
#
loop_
_entity.id
_entity.type
_entity.pdbx_description
1 polymer ?
#
loop_
_entity_poly.entity_id
_entity_poly.type
_entity_poly.pdbx_seq_one_letter_code
_entity_poly.pdbx_strand_id
1 'polypeptide(L)'
;MNIPKITMKKIIQFAIILFFWGITYGQQPFDPLKVIPSSPTAASLGVYGNNPVNYYNGTIGLTVPLYEIKMANQNIPIKLDYFSTGVKVADNAGWVGLGWSLSAGGVITKTVKGSDDLFGTASTQTGYYDADPLPNKFDVLTSDFYSLSTYNQDYLYNFDQGSIDT
;
A
#
# COMPACT_ATOMS: atom_id res chain seq x y z
N MET A 1 -64.15 -11.62 -71.10
CA MET A 1 -63.41 -11.63 -69.82
C MET A 1 -63.84 -10.40 -69.04
N ASN A 2 -64.76 -10.55 -68.08
CA ASN A 2 -65.36 -9.42 -67.37
C ASN A 2 -64.48 -8.98 -66.21
N ILE A 3 -63.95 -7.76 -66.29
CA ILE A 3 -63.20 -7.14 -65.20
C ILE A 3 -64.23 -6.69 -64.14
N PRO A 4 -64.15 -7.20 -62.89
CA PRO A 4 -65.12 -6.82 -61.86
C PRO A 4 -64.96 -5.34 -61.50
N LYS A 5 -66.08 -4.60 -61.49
CA LYS A 5 -66.10 -3.17 -61.10
C LYS A 5 -65.77 -3.03 -59.62
N ILE A 6 -64.66 -2.36 -59.30
CA ILE A 6 -64.26 -2.05 -57.93
C ILE A 6 -65.08 -0.84 -57.46
N THR A 7 -65.80 -0.97 -56.35
CA THR A 7 -66.57 0.13 -55.76
C THR A 7 -65.67 1.06 -54.95
N MET A 8 -65.92 2.37 -54.98
CA MET A 8 -65.07 3.40 -54.37
C MET A 8 -64.78 3.16 -52.86
N LYS A 9 -65.71 2.54 -52.13
CA LYS A 9 -65.53 2.17 -50.72
C LYS A 9 -64.37 1.19 -50.50
N LYS A 10 -64.11 0.28 -51.44
CA LYS A 10 -63.01 -0.70 -51.37
C LYS A 10 -61.65 -0.03 -51.60
N ILE A 11 -61.59 1.00 -52.44
CA ILE A 11 -60.37 1.78 -52.70
C ILE A 11 -59.98 2.57 -51.44
N ILE A 12 -60.96 3.21 -50.79
CA ILE A 12 -60.73 3.96 -49.54
C ILE A 12 -60.26 3.04 -48.41
N GLN A 13 -60.88 1.86 -48.26
CA GLN A 13 -60.45 0.88 -47.26
C GLN A 13 -59.02 0.40 -47.49
N PHE A 14 -58.62 0.18 -48.75
CA PHE A 14 -57.26 -0.22 -49.09
C PHE A 14 -56.24 0.89 -48.79
N ALA A 15 -56.57 2.14 -49.09
CA ALA A 15 -55.70 3.29 -48.80
C ALA A 15 -55.46 3.49 -47.29
N ILE A 16 -56.48 3.27 -46.46
CA ILE A 16 -56.36 3.36 -45.00
C ILE A 16 -55.41 2.28 -44.46
N ILE A 17 -55.53 1.03 -44.95
CA ILE A 17 -54.65 -0.07 -44.53
C ILE A 17 -53.18 0.22 -44.89
N LEU A 18 -52.95 0.80 -46.06
CA LEU A 18 -51.62 1.20 -46.52
C LEU A 18 -51.01 2.31 -45.67
N PHE A 19 -51.83 3.26 -45.20
CA PHE A 19 -51.39 4.34 -44.31
C PHE A 19 -50.97 3.82 -42.92
N PHE A 20 -51.68 2.82 -42.38
CA PHE A 20 -51.34 2.23 -41.08
C PHE A 20 -50.08 1.34 -41.11
N TRP A 21 -49.71 0.79 -42.26
CA TRP A 21 -48.45 0.03 -42.42
C TRP A 21 -47.20 0.91 -42.36
N GLY A 22 -47.31 2.21 -42.67
CA GLY A 22 -46.16 3.13 -42.74
C GLY A 22 -45.70 3.70 -41.40
N ILE A 23 -46.40 3.44 -40.28
CA ILE A 23 -46.16 4.10 -38.99
C ILE A 23 -45.55 3.16 -37.93
N THR A 24 -45.10 1.96 -38.31
CA THR A 24 -44.50 1.02 -37.38
C THR A 24 -42.99 1.29 -37.24
N TYR A 25 -42.62 2.02 -36.20
CA TYR A 25 -41.25 2.04 -35.73
C TYR A 25 -41.00 0.78 -34.90
N GLY A 26 -40.18 -0.13 -35.42
CA GLY A 26 -39.72 -1.30 -34.66
C GLY A 26 -38.84 -0.86 -33.49
N GLN A 27 -38.95 -1.54 -32.35
CA GLN A 27 -38.01 -1.35 -31.24
C GLN A 27 -36.62 -1.78 -31.70
N GLN A 28 -35.62 -0.91 -31.50
CA GLN A 28 -34.21 -1.28 -31.61
C GLN A 28 -33.94 -2.50 -30.71
N PRO A 29 -33.26 -3.55 -31.21
CA PRO A 29 -32.80 -4.65 -30.35
C PRO A 29 -31.91 -4.05 -29.26
N PHE A 30 -32.35 -4.14 -28.00
CA PHE A 30 -31.50 -3.85 -26.86
C PHE A 30 -30.42 -4.94 -26.83
N ASP A 31 -29.20 -4.58 -27.23
CA ASP A 31 -28.03 -5.43 -27.11
C ASP A 31 -27.36 -5.15 -25.75
N PRO A 32 -27.55 -6.02 -24.74
CA PRO A 32 -26.97 -5.83 -23.41
C PRO A 32 -25.43 -5.91 -23.39
N LEU A 33 -24.79 -6.31 -24.50
CA LEU A 33 -23.35 -6.50 -24.62
C LEU A 33 -22.64 -5.34 -25.31
N LYS A 34 -23.37 -4.30 -25.77
CA LYS A 34 -22.76 -3.08 -26.30
C LYS A 34 -22.19 -2.23 -25.16
N VAL A 35 -21.10 -2.71 -24.58
CA VAL A 35 -20.27 -1.97 -23.63
C VAL A 35 -19.49 -0.93 -24.41
N ILE A 36 -20.03 0.29 -24.48
CA ILE A 36 -19.26 1.46 -24.89
C ILE A 36 -18.21 1.69 -23.80
N PRO A 37 -16.90 1.69 -24.12
CA PRO A 37 -15.89 1.98 -23.13
C PRO A 37 -16.14 3.36 -22.56
N SER A 38 -16.00 3.49 -21.24
CA SER A 38 -16.06 4.78 -20.56
C SER A 38 -15.07 5.74 -21.21
N SER A 39 -15.41 7.02 -21.32
CA SER A 39 -14.46 8.01 -21.79
C SER A 39 -13.19 7.94 -20.92
N PRO A 40 -11.99 8.24 -21.46
CA PRO A 40 -10.74 8.19 -20.69
C PRO A 40 -10.82 8.95 -19.37
N THR A 41 -11.53 10.09 -19.36
CA THR A 41 -11.80 10.90 -18.17
C THR A 41 -12.68 10.20 -17.13
N ALA A 42 -13.70 9.44 -17.56
CA ALA A 42 -14.54 8.64 -16.65
C ALA A 42 -13.79 7.39 -16.15
N ALA A 43 -12.96 6.77 -16.99
CA ALA A 43 -12.13 5.62 -16.62
C ALA A 43 -11.07 6.00 -15.57
N SER A 44 -10.45 7.18 -15.67
CA SER A 44 -9.48 7.65 -14.65
C SER A 44 -10.10 7.80 -13.27
N LEU A 45 -11.39 8.10 -13.16
CA LEU A 45 -12.08 8.21 -11.88
C LEU A 45 -12.24 6.85 -11.20
N GLY A 46 -12.45 5.79 -11.98
CA GLY A 46 -12.55 4.41 -11.49
C GLY A 46 -11.25 3.87 -10.90
N VAL A 47 -10.10 4.35 -11.37
CA VAL A 47 -8.77 3.96 -10.85
C VAL A 47 -8.61 4.33 -9.37
N TYR A 48 -9.20 5.46 -8.93
CA TYR A 48 -9.13 5.88 -7.54
C TYR A 48 -10.02 5.05 -6.60
N GLY A 49 -11.10 4.45 -7.12
CA GLY A 49 -12.02 3.63 -6.33
C GLY A 49 -11.54 2.19 -6.10
N ASN A 50 -10.56 1.72 -6.86
CA ASN A 50 -10.12 0.32 -6.86
C ASN A 50 -8.84 0.07 -6.05
N ASN A 51 -8.30 1.09 -5.37
CA ASN A 51 -7.14 0.93 -4.50
C ASN A 51 -7.58 0.40 -3.13
N PRO A 52 -7.00 -0.71 -2.64
CA PRO A 52 -7.37 -1.27 -1.35
C PRO A 52 -6.98 -0.29 -0.24
N VAL A 53 -7.99 0.27 0.41
CA VAL A 53 -7.86 1.03 1.65
C VAL A 53 -8.13 0.10 2.81
N ASN A 54 -7.31 0.21 3.85
CA ASN A 54 -7.66 -0.39 5.12
C ASN A 54 -8.73 0.50 5.79
N TYR A 55 -9.95 -0.01 5.91
CA TYR A 55 -11.08 0.73 6.45
C TYR A 55 -10.95 1.06 7.95
N TYR A 56 -10.07 0.37 8.69
CA TYR A 56 -9.87 0.61 10.12
C TYR A 56 -9.03 1.86 10.40
N ASN A 57 -8.01 2.11 9.59
CA ASN A 57 -7.02 3.19 9.82
C ASN A 57 -6.88 4.15 8.62
N GLY A 58 -7.65 3.95 7.55
CA GLY A 58 -7.63 4.78 6.35
C GLY A 58 -6.34 4.66 5.52
N THR A 59 -5.46 3.71 5.83
CA THR A 59 -4.16 3.60 5.13
C THR A 59 -4.32 2.89 3.80
N ILE A 60 -3.66 3.42 2.76
CA ILE A 60 -3.50 2.76 1.46
C ILE A 60 -2.23 1.91 1.50
N GLY A 61 -2.35 0.63 1.12
CA GLY A 61 -1.22 -0.26 0.85
C GLY A 61 -1.22 -0.63 -0.64
N LEU A 62 -0.26 -0.10 -1.40
CA LEU A 62 -0.13 -0.35 -2.83
C LEU A 62 1.18 -1.09 -3.12
N THR A 63 1.11 -2.18 -3.88
CA THR A 63 2.29 -2.92 -4.34
C THR A 63 2.39 -2.82 -5.87
N VAL A 64 3.50 -2.30 -6.36
CA VAL A 64 3.83 -2.19 -7.78
C VAL A 64 4.95 -3.17 -8.11
N PRO A 65 4.67 -4.29 -8.79
CA PRO A 65 5.71 -5.21 -9.24
C PRO A 65 6.52 -4.55 -10.36
N LEU A 66 7.86 -4.53 -10.22
CA LEU A 66 8.76 -3.95 -11.21
C LEU A 66 9.35 -5.04 -12.10
N TYR A 67 9.87 -6.10 -11.49
CA TYR A 67 10.53 -7.19 -12.19
C TYR A 67 10.56 -8.44 -11.31
N GLU A 68 10.77 -9.60 -11.91
CA GLU A 68 10.97 -10.85 -11.18
C GLU A 68 12.23 -11.51 -11.72
N ILE A 69 13.25 -11.61 -10.87
CA ILE A 69 14.46 -12.36 -11.21
C ILE A 69 14.11 -13.85 -11.07
N LYS A 70 14.16 -14.58 -12.17
CA LYS A 70 13.92 -16.02 -12.22
C LYS A 70 15.24 -16.77 -12.18
N MET A 71 15.45 -17.58 -11.15
CA MET A 71 16.57 -18.51 -11.05
C MET A 71 16.03 -19.95 -11.02
N ALA A 72 16.90 -20.94 -11.26
CA ALA A 72 16.49 -22.34 -11.40
C ALA A 72 15.64 -22.87 -10.23
N ASN A 73 15.94 -22.44 -9.00
CA ASN A 73 15.26 -22.92 -7.78
C ASN A 73 14.56 -21.80 -6.98
N GLN A 74 14.63 -20.54 -7.40
CA GLN A 74 14.08 -19.42 -6.63
C GLN A 74 13.74 -18.22 -7.51
N ASN A 75 12.62 -17.57 -7.20
CA ASN A 75 12.24 -16.31 -7.81
C ASN A 75 12.37 -15.19 -6.78
N ILE A 76 13.01 -14.09 -7.17
CA ILE A 76 13.11 -12.88 -6.35
C ILE A 76 12.26 -11.79 -7.02
N PRO A 77 11.07 -11.49 -6.49
CA PRO A 77 10.29 -10.37 -6.97
C PRO A 77 10.92 -9.05 -6.52
N ILE A 78 11.16 -8.17 -7.49
CA ILE A 78 11.52 -6.78 -7.29
C ILE A 78 10.21 -5.98 -7.36
N LYS A 79 9.79 -5.40 -6.24
CA LYS A 79 8.54 -4.65 -6.11
C LYS A 79 8.71 -3.39 -5.28
N LEU A 80 7.94 -2.37 -5.61
CA LEU A 80 7.77 -1.17 -4.81
C LEU A 80 6.51 -1.27 -3.99
N ASP A 81 6.62 -1.04 -2.69
CA ASP A 81 5.50 -1.02 -1.76
C ASP A 81 5.31 0.41 -1.24
N TYR A 82 4.09 0.93 -1.32
CA TYR A 82 3.71 2.25 -0.81
C TYR A 82 2.77 2.12 0.38
N PHE A 83 3.05 2.88 1.44
CA PHE A 83 2.24 2.96 2.64
C PHE A 83 1.87 4.41 2.96
N SER A 84 0.57 4.71 2.93
CA SER A 84 0.05 6.04 3.24
C SER A 84 -0.31 6.18 4.72
N THR A 85 0.68 6.40 5.59
CA THR A 85 0.48 6.69 7.02
C THR A 85 0.44 8.19 7.35
N GLY A 86 0.43 9.05 6.32
CA GLY A 86 0.65 10.49 6.43
C GLY A 86 2.14 10.81 6.44
N VAL A 87 2.52 11.87 5.72
CA VAL A 87 3.91 12.36 5.63
C VAL A 87 4.04 13.59 6.51
N LYS A 88 4.89 13.52 7.54
CA LYS A 88 5.21 14.64 8.43
C LYS A 88 6.33 15.48 7.81
N VAL A 89 6.42 16.76 8.17
CA VAL A 89 7.49 17.66 7.70
C VAL A 89 8.88 17.14 8.08
N ALA A 90 8.99 16.44 9.21
CA ALA A 90 10.23 15.84 9.69
C ALA A 90 10.53 14.46 9.08
N ASP A 91 9.65 13.90 8.25
CA ASP A 91 9.89 12.58 7.65
C ASP A 91 10.94 12.69 6.55
N ASN A 92 11.98 11.86 6.65
CA ASN A 92 13.03 11.80 5.66
C ASN A 92 12.68 10.78 4.57
N ALA A 93 12.86 11.19 3.31
CA ALA A 93 12.66 10.31 2.17
C ALA A 93 13.72 9.20 2.15
N GLY A 94 13.28 7.97 1.90
CA GLY A 94 14.18 6.92 1.47
C GLY A 94 14.69 7.18 0.06
N TRP A 95 15.62 6.34 -0.41
CA TRP A 95 16.20 6.43 -1.75
C TRP A 95 15.19 6.18 -2.89
N VAL A 96 14.03 5.58 -2.59
CA VAL A 96 12.89 5.44 -3.51
C VAL A 96 11.76 6.44 -3.26
N GLY A 97 11.96 7.40 -2.34
CA GLY A 97 10.99 8.43 -2.00
C GLY A 97 10.29 8.22 -0.65
N LEU A 98 9.44 9.18 -0.29
CA LEU A 98 8.64 9.15 0.93
C LEU A 98 7.49 8.15 0.83
N GLY A 99 7.33 7.32 1.87
CA GLY A 99 6.27 6.31 1.93
C GLY A 99 6.48 5.12 0.99
N TRP A 100 7.54 5.11 0.19
CA TRP A 100 7.91 4.02 -0.70
C TRP A 100 9.02 3.16 -0.09
N SER A 101 8.93 1.85 -0.31
CA SER A 101 9.94 0.86 0.05
C SER A 101 10.20 -0.06 -1.13
N LEU A 102 11.48 -0.32 -1.45
CA LEU A 102 11.85 -1.32 -2.44
C LEU A 102 12.10 -2.67 -1.76
N SER A 103 11.35 -3.69 -2.18
CA SER A 103 11.60 -5.08 -1.87
C SER A 103 12.31 -5.75 -3.04
N ALA A 104 13.61 -6.07 -2.89
CA ALA A 104 14.44 -6.64 -3.96
C ALA A 104 15.35 -7.81 -3.51
N GLY A 105 14.94 -8.58 -2.50
CA GLY A 105 15.58 -9.85 -2.15
C GLY A 105 16.54 -9.84 -0.94
N GLY A 106 16.80 -8.69 -0.31
CA GLY A 106 17.49 -8.68 0.98
C GLY A 106 17.86 -7.29 1.50
N VAL A 107 17.88 -7.14 2.82
CA VAL A 107 18.48 -6.02 3.54
C VAL A 107 19.18 -6.57 4.77
N ILE A 108 20.37 -6.06 5.09
CA ILE A 108 21.05 -6.35 6.36
C ILE A 108 20.70 -5.21 7.31
N THR A 109 19.95 -5.51 8.36
CA THR A 109 19.63 -4.53 9.41
C THR A 109 20.33 -4.92 10.70
N LYS A 110 20.90 -3.93 11.38
CA LYS A 110 21.47 -4.09 12.72
C LYS A 110 20.79 -3.10 13.64
N THR A 111 20.35 -3.59 14.79
CA THR A 111 19.88 -2.75 15.89
C THR A 111 20.72 -3.07 17.11
N VAL A 112 21.59 -2.14 17.51
CA VAL A 112 22.41 -2.29 18.71
C VAL A 112 21.52 -2.11 19.94
N LYS A 113 21.61 -3.06 20.88
CA LYS A 113 20.98 -2.97 22.21
C LYS A 113 22.06 -3.18 23.25
N GLY A 114 22.47 -2.11 23.92
CA GLY A 114 23.67 -2.10 24.78
C GLY A 114 24.91 -1.70 23.99
N SER A 115 26.00 -2.44 24.16
CA SER A 115 27.27 -2.17 23.46
C SER A 115 27.29 -2.77 22.05
N ASP A 116 27.91 -2.06 21.11
CA ASP A 116 28.09 -2.50 19.73
C ASP A 116 29.17 -3.60 19.64
N ASP A 117 28.80 -4.75 19.08
CA ASP A 117 29.67 -5.92 18.89
C ASP A 117 30.66 -5.82 17.71
N LEU A 118 30.44 -4.92 16.75
CA LEU A 118 31.29 -4.70 15.58
C LEU A 118 32.39 -3.67 15.83
N PHE A 119 32.18 -2.74 16.78
CA PHE A 119 33.09 -1.64 17.08
C PHE A 119 33.62 -1.64 18.52
N GLY A 120 33.53 -2.77 19.24
CA GLY A 120 34.13 -2.91 20.55
C GLY A 120 35.65 -2.69 20.49
N THR A 121 36.14 -1.58 21.05
CA THR A 121 37.57 -1.42 21.35
C THR A 121 37.98 -2.63 22.19
N ALA A 122 39.06 -3.31 21.80
CA ALA A 122 39.56 -4.55 22.41
C ALA A 122 39.82 -4.48 23.94
N SER A 123 39.64 -3.32 24.57
CA SER A 123 39.76 -3.07 26.00
C SER A 123 38.46 -3.18 26.81
N THR A 124 37.30 -3.30 26.16
CA THR A 124 36.03 -3.49 26.88
C THR A 124 35.22 -4.59 26.19
N GLN A 125 35.57 -5.84 26.52
CA GLN A 125 34.71 -7.00 26.35
C GLN A 125 33.40 -6.75 27.10
N THR A 126 32.45 -6.11 26.42
CA THR A 126 31.08 -5.98 26.92
C THR A 126 30.15 -6.44 25.81
N GLY A 127 30.32 -7.69 25.38
CA GLY A 127 29.30 -8.41 24.64
C GLY A 127 28.40 -9.16 25.61
N TYR A 128 27.21 -9.58 25.16
CA TYR A 128 26.29 -10.42 25.94
C TYR A 128 26.96 -11.71 26.48
N TYR A 129 28.03 -12.17 25.83
CA TYR A 129 28.79 -13.35 26.18
C TYR A 129 29.88 -13.12 27.24
N ASP A 130 30.21 -11.85 27.54
CA ASP A 130 31.17 -11.44 28.57
C ASP A 130 30.47 -10.81 29.79
N ALA A 131 29.13 -10.88 29.85
CA ALA A 131 28.40 -10.49 31.04
C ALA A 131 28.79 -11.44 32.18
N ASP A 132 29.17 -10.86 33.33
CA ASP A 132 29.46 -11.64 34.53
C ASP A 132 28.31 -12.64 34.79
N PRO A 133 28.61 -13.92 35.06
CA PRO A 133 27.57 -14.86 35.46
C PRO A 133 26.80 -14.28 36.64
N LEU A 134 25.48 -14.51 36.68
CA LEU A 134 24.61 -13.98 37.73
C LEU A 134 25.31 -14.09 39.09
N PRO A 135 25.45 -12.96 39.83
CA PRO A 135 26.26 -12.94 41.04
C PRO A 135 25.75 -14.05 41.95
N ASN A 136 26.69 -14.84 42.47
CA ASN A 136 26.33 -15.85 43.45
C ASN A 136 25.64 -15.11 44.62
N LYS A 137 24.65 -15.76 45.24
CA LYS A 137 23.79 -15.11 46.26
C LYS A 137 24.57 -14.55 47.46
N PHE A 138 25.85 -14.91 47.60
CA PHE A 138 26.73 -14.45 48.66
C PHE A 138 27.48 -13.16 48.32
N ASP A 139 27.78 -12.87 47.05
CA ASP A 139 28.54 -11.68 46.63
C ASP A 139 27.70 -10.39 46.65
N VAL A 140 26.39 -10.51 46.47
CA VAL A 140 25.42 -9.39 46.43
C VAL A 140 25.48 -8.51 47.69
N LEU A 141 25.78 -9.08 48.87
CA LEU A 141 25.77 -8.33 50.12
C LEU A 141 27.02 -7.45 50.32
N THR A 142 28.06 -7.59 49.49
CA THR A 142 29.34 -6.88 49.66
C THR A 142 29.65 -5.90 48.54
N SER A 143 29.10 -6.10 47.34
CA SER A 143 29.30 -5.21 46.18
C SER A 143 28.43 -3.96 46.17
N ASP A 144 27.27 -4.00 46.84
CA ASP A 144 26.20 -3.01 46.68
C ASP A 144 26.48 -1.62 47.30
N PHE A 145 27.54 -1.50 48.10
CA PHE A 145 27.93 -0.20 48.67
C PHE A 145 28.87 0.63 47.78
N TYR A 146 29.63 -0.01 46.88
CA TYR A 146 30.62 0.69 46.06
C TYR A 146 30.15 0.96 44.62
N SER A 147 29.25 0.15 44.06
CA SER A 147 28.77 0.29 42.67
C SER A 147 27.64 1.30 42.49
N LEU A 148 26.85 1.59 43.54
CA LEU A 148 25.72 2.52 43.45
C LEU A 148 26.15 4.00 43.32
N SER A 149 27.38 4.33 43.73
CA SER A 149 27.92 5.70 43.65
C SER A 149 28.38 6.10 42.24
N THR A 150 28.76 5.12 41.42
CA THR A 150 29.31 5.36 40.08
C THR A 150 28.22 5.29 39.01
N TYR A 151 27.25 4.36 39.13
CA TYR A 151 26.14 4.26 38.19
C TYR A 151 25.18 5.45 38.23
N ASN A 152 24.99 6.10 39.39
CA ASN A 152 24.06 7.23 39.50
C ASN A 152 24.61 8.57 38.98
N GLN A 153 25.89 8.70 38.61
CA GLN A 153 26.42 9.95 38.06
C GLN A 153 26.16 10.09 36.56
N ASP A 154 26.26 9.01 35.78
CA ASP A 154 26.15 9.07 34.32
C ASP A 154 24.71 9.22 33.81
N TYR A 155 23.72 8.75 34.59
CA TYR A 155 22.30 8.96 34.24
C TYR A 155 21.76 10.33 34.63
N LEU A 156 22.45 11.09 35.49
CA LEU A 156 22.03 12.44 35.87
C LEU A 156 22.52 13.51 34.88
N TYR A 157 23.55 13.24 34.07
CA TYR A 157 24.07 14.19 33.09
C TYR A 157 23.27 14.27 31.78
N ASN A 158 22.37 13.33 31.52
CA ASN A 158 21.60 13.26 30.26
C ASN A 158 20.12 13.69 30.39
N PHE A 159 19.69 14.21 31.54
CA PHE A 159 18.32 14.67 31.74
C PHE A 159 18.09 16.19 31.61
N ASP A 160 19.14 16.99 31.36
CA ASP A 160 19.00 18.46 31.28
C ASP A 160 19.57 19.10 30.00
N GLN A 161 19.38 18.46 28.84
CA GLN A 161 19.53 19.12 27.54
C GLN A 161 18.19 19.10 26.79
N GLY A 162 17.18 19.73 27.40
CA GLY A 162 16.10 20.33 26.64
C GLY A 162 16.68 21.50 25.85
N SER A 163 16.78 21.33 24.53
CA SER A 163 17.14 22.39 23.58
C SER A 163 16.24 23.61 23.80
N ILE A 164 16.85 24.73 24.21
CA ILE A 164 16.30 26.07 24.00
C ILE A 164 16.68 26.45 22.58
N ASP A 165 15.66 26.56 21.73
CA ASP A 165 15.78 27.04 20.35
C ASP A 165 16.34 28.47 20.32
N THR A 166 17.37 28.68 19.50
CA THR A 166 17.66 29.95 18.82
C THR A 166 17.67 29.72 17.32
#